data_AF-A0A838RFY0-F1
#
_entry.id   AF-A0A838RFY0-F1
#
_cell.length_a   1.000
_cell.length_b   1.000
_cell.length_c   1.000
_cell.angle_alpha   90.00
_cell.angle_beta   90.00
_cell.angle_gamma   90.00
#
_symmetry.space_group_name_H-M   'P 1'
#
loop_
_entity.id
_entity.type
_entity.pdbx_description
1 polymer ?
#
loop_
_entity_poly.entity_id
_entity_poly.type
_entity_poly.pdbx_seq_one_letter_code
_entity_poly.pdbx_strand_id
1 'polypeptide(L)' 'MSCGHCLNAVNQALAAVPGVEIEAVQMGRADVRYDEHTTNPAQLEAAVAEAGYKAAAT' A
#
# COMPACT_ATOMS: atom_id res chain seq x y z
N MET A 1 2.70 4.96 12.05
CA MET A 1 2.20 6.10 11.23
C MET A 1 1.67 7.13 12.22
N SER A 2 2.16 8.38 12.20
CA SER A 2 1.78 9.39 13.23
C SER A 2 1.19 10.70 12.68
N CYS A 3 0.97 10.85 11.36
CA CYS A 3 0.39 12.08 10.78
C CYS A 3 -0.26 11.83 9.41
N GLY A 4 -1.18 12.70 8.99
CA GLY A 4 -1.91 12.61 7.71
C GLY A 4 -1.01 12.59 6.46
N HIS A 5 0.20 13.15 6.55
CA HIS A 5 1.20 13.07 5.49
C HIS A 5 1.65 11.62 5.21
N CYS A 6 1.70 10.77 6.24
CA CYS A 6 2.09 9.38 6.09
C CYS A 6 1.03 8.57 5.34
N LEU A 7 -0.25 8.87 5.57
CA LEU A 7 -1.36 8.22 4.86
C LEU A 7 -1.33 8.53 3.37
N ASN A 8 -1.08 9.79 3.02
CA ASN A 8 -1.02 10.20 1.61
C ASN A 8 0.14 9.51 0.88
N ALA A 9 1.32 9.42 1.50
CA ALA A 9 2.47 8.74 0.92
C ALA A 9 2.21 7.26 0.64
N VAL A 10 1.62 6.53 1.60
CA VAL A 10 1.27 5.11 1.43
C VAL A 10 0.18 4.94 0.36
N ASN A 11 -0.85 5.79 0.36
CA ASN A 11 -1.91 5.75 -0.65
C ASN A 11 -1.34 5.94 -2.06
N GLN A 12 -0.50 6.96 -2.27
CA GLN A 12 0.12 7.18 -3.58
C GLN A 12 1.04 6.03 -4.01
N ALA A 13 1.81 5.45 -3.08
CA ALA A 13 2.66 4.32 -3.39
C ALA A 13 1.86 3.09 -3.82
N LEU A 14 0.78 2.76 -3.11
CA LEU A 14 -0.11 1.65 -3.47
C LEU A 14 -0.86 1.91 -4.78
N ALA A 15 -1.30 3.16 -5.02
CA ALA A 15 -2.02 3.53 -6.23
C ALA A 15 -1.13 3.49 -7.50
N ALA A 16 0.19 3.53 -7.33
CA ALA A 16 1.15 3.38 -8.42
C ALA A 16 1.40 1.91 -8.80
N VAL A 17 0.93 0.94 -8.01
CA VAL A 17 1.11 -0.48 -8.30
C VAL A 17 0.04 -0.94 -9.30
N PRO A 18 0.43 -1.50 -10.46
CA PRO A 18 -0.52 -2.01 -11.44
C PRO A 18 -1.40 -3.13 -10.86
N GLY A 19 -2.69 -3.09 -11.16
CA GLY A 19 -3.64 -4.11 -10.70
C GLY A 19 -4.05 -3.99 -9.24
N VAL A 20 -3.71 -2.88 -8.55
CA VAL A 20 -4.16 -2.58 -7.19
C VAL A 20 -5.40 -1.70 -7.20
N GLU A 21 -6.35 -2.05 -6.36
CA GLU A 21 -7.53 -1.26 -6.02
C GLU A 21 -7.52 -0.99 -4.52
N ILE A 22 -7.55 0.29 -4.14
CA ILE A 22 -7.49 0.71 -2.75
C ILE A 22 -8.92 0.85 -2.21
N GLU A 23 -9.29 0.01 -1.25
CA GLU A 23 -10.62 0.05 -0.62
C GLU A 23 -10.65 1.08 0.51
N ALA A 24 -9.63 1.05 1.38
CA ALA A 24 -9.50 1.99 2.48
C ALA A 24 -8.05 2.15 2.92
N VAL A 25 -7.65 3.37 3.29
CA VAL A 25 -6.36 3.64 3.92
C VAL A 25 -6.58 4.37 5.23
N GLN A 26 -6.12 3.78 6.33
CA GLN A 26 -6.27 4.27 7.69
C GLN A 26 -4.92 4.22 8.41
N MET A 27 -4.81 4.88 9.57
CA MET A 27 -3.55 4.84 10.31
C MET A 27 -3.22 3.41 10.76
N GLY A 28 -2.14 2.87 10.20
CA GLY A 28 -1.64 1.53 10.53
C GLY A 28 -2.26 0.39 9.72
N ARG A 29 -3.20 0.67 8.80
CA ARG A 29 -3.83 -0.35 7.97
C ARG A 29 -4.20 0.20 6.59
N ALA A 30 -3.91 -0.57 5.54
CA ALA A 30 -4.44 -0.32 4.21
C ALA A 30 -5.17 -1.59 3.75
N ASP A 31 -6.45 -1.45 3.44
CA ASP A 31 -7.25 -2.50 2.83
C ASP A 31 -7.18 -2.29 1.31
N VAL A 32 -6.58 -3.25 0.62
CA VAL A 32 -6.38 -3.24 -0.82
C VAL A 32 -6.85 -4.55 -1.41
N ARG A 33 -7.42 -4.48 -2.60
CA ARG A 33 -7.60 -5.62 -3.50
C ARG A 33 -6.54 -5.54 -4.57
N TYR A 34 -6.10 -6.70 -5.05
CA TYR A 34 -5.16 -6.73 -6.14
C TYR A 34 -5.41 -7.93 -7.05
N ASP A 35 -5.07 -7.76 -8.34
CA ASP A 35 -5.08 -8.85 -9.31
C ASP A 35 -3.81 -9.68 -9.18
N GLU A 36 -3.94 -10.95 -8.80
CA GLU A 36 -2.86 -11.90 -8.61
C GLU A 36 -2.07 -12.24 -9.90
N HIS A 37 -2.64 -11.96 -11.07
CA HIS A 37 -1.94 -12.09 -12.35
C HIS A 37 -1.01 -10.91 -12.65
N THR A 38 -1.27 -9.76 -12.02
CA THR A 38 -0.58 -8.49 -12.31
C THR A 38 0.32 -8.04 -11.17
N THR A 39 -0.02 -8.38 -9.93
CA THR A 39 0.79 -8.06 -8.75
C THR A 39 0.69 -9.11 -7.64
N ASN A 40 1.50 -8.95 -6.61
CA ASN A 40 1.55 -9.85 -5.46
C ASN A 40 1.84 -9.10 -4.15
N PRO A 41 1.63 -9.72 -2.98
CA PRO A 41 1.85 -9.08 -1.69
C PRO A 41 3.26 -8.50 -1.50
N ALA A 42 4.29 -9.17 -2.03
CA ALA A 42 5.67 -8.68 -1.91
C ALA A 42 5.90 -7.39 -2.70
N GLN A 43 5.22 -7.19 -3.85
CA GLN A 43 5.27 -5.93 -4.59
C GLN A 43 4.56 -4.79 -3.86
N LEU A 44 3.45 -5.09 -3.18
CA LEU A 44 2.75 -4.11 -2.33
C LEU A 44 3.63 -3.68 -1.16
N GLU A 45 4.26 -4.64 -0.48
CA GLU A 45 5.19 -4.38 0.61
C GLU A 45 6.39 -3.56 0.14
N ALA A 46 6.94 -3.87 -1.04
CA ALA A 46 8.03 -3.11 -1.63
C ALA A 46 7.60 -1.66 -1.95
N ALA A 47 6.42 -1.45 -2.55
CA ALA A 47 5.92 -0.10 -2.82
C ALA A 47 5.78 0.74 -1.54
N VAL A 48 5.30 0.13 -0.46
CA VAL A 48 5.20 0.78 0.86
C VAL A 48 6.58 1.05 1.46
N ALA A 49 7.55 0.14 1.25
CA ALA A 49 8.95 0.31 1.67
C ALA A 49 9.65 1.46 0.94
N GLU A 50 9.43 1.62 -0.36
CA GLU A 50 9.95 2.75 -1.15
C GLU A 50 9.38 4.09 -0.65
N ALA A 51 8.15 4.09 -0.13
CA ALA A 51 7.57 5.26 0.55
C ALA A 51 8.14 5.51 1.96
N GLY A 52 9.05 4.66 2.45
CA GLY A 52 9.71 4.77 3.75
C GLY A 52 8.95 4.10 4.91
N TYR A 53 7.99 3.21 4.62
CA TYR A 53 7.17 2.54 5.62
C TYR A 53 7.32 1.02 5.54
N LYS A 54 7.04 0.32 6.64
CA LYS A 54 6.97 -1.15 6.63
C LYS A 54 5.52 -1.58 6.55
N ALA A 55 5.23 -2.50 5.63
CA ALA A 55 3.97 -3.23 5.57
C ALA A 55 4.26 -4.73 5.69
N ALA A 56 3.27 -5.46 6.17
CA ALA A 56 3.24 -6.91 6.13
C ALA A 56 1.82 -7.30 5.74
N ALA A 57 1.67 -8.11 4.70
CA ALA A 57 0.37 -8.69 4.36
C ALA A 57 -0.05 -9.67 5.47
N THR A 58 -1.25 -9.48 6.02
CA THR A 58 -1.84 -10.31 7.09
C THR A 58 -3.22 -10.79 6.69
#